data_AF-A0A535GQ99-F1
#
_entry.id   AF-A0A535GQ99-F1
#
_cell.length_a   1.000
_cell.length_b   1.000
_cell.length_c   1.000
_cell.angle_alpha   90.00
_cell.angle_beta   90.00
_cell.angle_gamma   90.00
#
_symmetry.space_group_name_H-M   'P 1'
#
loop_
_entity.id
_entity.type
_entity.pdbx_description
1 polymer ?
#
loop_
_entity_poly.entity_id
_entity_poly.type
_entity_poly.pdbx_seq_one_letter_code
_entity_poly.pdbx_strand_id
1 'polypeptide(L)'
;MNNPGAGGFSPIHKTSWLQSASLFLREKVIVSNLVGLIGGLCAIVLLMMLREPWNFRLPLYCVILTWTILRPRVALYLMPFAVPWGSLDIIDVAGLHLNSADILVVLLGIGWLLSFGLRSAVSDRDWDTYGARSGPGDREASNVPRYLLFALLALLGAMLLSMRASISISSSLKEVSKWLEFLVLLLIGSQYLRTRKQIWTMIVLVCLAGITQAFLGYLQAFFDLGPQTFIRDTSLRVYGTFDQPNPFAGYLNMPLSIA
;
A
#
# COMPACT_ATOMS: atom_id res chain seq x y z
N MET A 1 68.04 -14.63 44.98
CA MET A 1 67.51 -15.98 44.78
C MET A 1 66.23 -16.11 45.58
N ASN A 2 65.08 -16.21 44.91
CA ASN A 2 63.82 -16.76 45.44
C ASN A 2 62.95 -17.18 44.24
N ASN A 3 62.37 -18.37 44.33
CA ASN A 3 61.81 -19.24 43.29
C ASN A 3 60.71 -18.62 42.38
N PRO A 4 60.70 -18.94 41.07
CA PRO A 4 59.52 -18.82 40.22
C PRO A 4 58.78 -20.18 40.21
N GLY A 5 57.69 -20.28 40.95
CA GLY A 5 57.02 -21.57 41.12
C GLY A 5 55.61 -21.46 41.66
N ALA A 6 54.71 -20.85 40.88
CA ALA A 6 53.29 -21.07 41.02
C ALA A 6 52.63 -20.81 39.66
N GLY A 7 52.45 -21.89 38.89
CA GLY A 7 51.58 -21.88 37.73
C GLY A 7 50.18 -21.49 38.17
N GLY A 8 49.80 -20.24 37.93
CA GLY A 8 48.45 -19.76 38.11
C GLY A 8 47.54 -20.47 37.12
N PHE A 9 46.80 -21.47 37.58
CA PHE A 9 45.66 -22.00 36.85
C PHE A 9 44.64 -20.87 36.71
N SER A 10 44.54 -20.28 35.52
CA SER A 10 43.42 -19.43 35.16
C SER A 10 42.14 -20.24 35.38
N PRO A 11 41.17 -19.78 36.19
CA PRO A 11 39.92 -20.51 36.31
C PRO A 11 39.22 -20.48 34.95
N ILE A 12 39.10 -21.65 34.32
CA ILE A 12 38.20 -21.83 33.18
C ILE A 12 36.81 -21.53 33.72
N HIS A 13 36.29 -20.32 33.44
CA HIS A 13 34.89 -19.99 33.69
C HIS A 13 34.05 -20.97 32.88
N LYS A 14 33.59 -22.05 33.54
CA LYS A 14 32.50 -22.87 33.04
C LYS A 14 31.27 -21.98 33.03
N THR A 15 31.01 -21.33 31.90
CA THR A 15 29.76 -20.64 31.68
C THR A 15 28.66 -21.65 31.92
N SER A 16 27.83 -21.39 32.93
CA SER A 16 26.70 -22.25 33.27
C SER A 16 25.84 -22.42 32.02
N TRP A 17 25.28 -23.61 31.77
CA TRP A 17 24.39 -23.85 30.62
C TRP A 17 23.23 -22.82 30.58
N LEU A 18 22.81 -22.33 31.75
CA LEU A 18 21.84 -21.24 31.89
C LEU A 18 22.37 -19.87 31.42
N GLN A 19 23.66 -19.59 31.62
CA GLN A 19 24.32 -18.39 31.09
C GLN A 19 24.48 -18.48 29.57
N SER A 20 24.84 -19.64 29.03
CA SER A 20 24.88 -19.86 27.57
C SER A 20 23.49 -19.76 26.94
N ALA A 21 22.46 -20.32 27.58
CA ALA A 21 21.06 -20.22 27.13
C ALA A 21 20.54 -18.78 27.19
N SER A 22 20.85 -18.03 28.24
CA SER A 22 20.43 -16.62 28.38
C SER A 22 21.16 -15.67 27.42
N LEU A 23 22.44 -15.95 27.11
CA LEU A 23 23.18 -15.23 26.07
C LEU A 23 22.63 -15.55 24.68
N PHE A 24 22.35 -16.82 24.38
CA PHE A 24 21.69 -17.23 23.13
C PHE A 24 20.29 -16.61 22.98
N LEU A 25 19.51 -16.56 24.06
CA LEU A 25 18.22 -15.87 24.10
C LEU A 25 18.38 -14.36 23.89
N ARG A 26 19.36 -13.69 24.50
CA ARG A 26 19.62 -12.26 24.25
C ARG A 26 20.08 -11.98 22.81
N GLU A 27 20.85 -12.89 22.23
CA GLU A 27 21.39 -12.76 20.87
C GLU A 27 20.31 -13.04 19.80
N LYS A 28 19.39 -13.97 20.06
CA LYS A 28 18.30 -14.36 19.13
C LYS A 28 16.99 -13.58 19.37
N VAL A 29 16.70 -13.15 20.59
CA VAL A 29 15.52 -12.33 20.96
C VAL A 29 15.89 -10.86 20.77
N ILE A 30 16.11 -10.49 19.51
CA ILE A 30 16.09 -9.09 19.12
C ILE A 30 14.61 -8.66 19.14
N VAL A 31 14.31 -7.46 19.62
CA VAL A 31 12.94 -6.91 19.73
C VAL A 31 12.14 -7.11 18.43
N SER A 32 12.80 -7.01 17.27
CA SER A 32 12.21 -7.30 15.95
C SER A 32 11.67 -8.72 15.80
N ASN A 33 12.38 -9.74 16.30
CA ASN A 33 11.95 -11.13 16.20
C ASN A 33 10.75 -11.41 17.11
N LEU A 34 10.71 -10.76 18.29
CA LEU A 34 9.60 -10.89 19.23
C LEU A 34 8.34 -10.21 18.71
N VAL A 35 8.47 -9.00 18.14
CA VAL A 35 7.37 -8.30 17.46
C VAL A 35 6.89 -9.11 16.25
N GLY A 36 7.80 -9.66 15.44
CA GLY A 36 7.46 -10.51 14.31
C GLY A 36 6.72 -11.78 14.73
N LEU A 37 7.15 -12.43 15.81
CA LEU A 37 6.52 -13.64 16.34
C LEU A 37 5.12 -13.35 16.91
N ILE A 38 4.95 -12.27 17.69
CA ILE A 38 3.65 -11.85 18.19
C ILE A 38 2.71 -11.48 17.04
N GLY A 39 3.21 -10.74 16.05
CA GLY A 39 2.45 -10.39 14.85
C GLY A 39 2.02 -11.63 14.06
N GLY A 40 2.92 -12.60 13.89
CA GLY A 40 2.63 -13.87 13.24
C GLY A 40 1.59 -14.71 13.97
N LEU A 41 1.70 -14.84 15.30
CA LEU A 41 0.70 -15.53 16.11
C LEU A 41 -0.66 -14.84 16.04
N CYS A 42 -0.70 -13.50 16.11
CA CYS A 42 -1.92 -12.73 15.96
C CYS A 42 -2.57 -12.97 14.59
N ALA A 43 -1.78 -12.96 13.50
CA ALA A 43 -2.27 -13.25 12.16
C ALA A 43 -2.85 -14.67 12.04
N ILE A 44 -2.22 -15.68 12.65
CA ILE A 44 -2.73 -17.07 12.67
C ILE A 44 -4.05 -17.14 13.44
N VAL A 45 -4.14 -16.48 14.60
CA VAL A 45 -5.39 -16.43 15.38
C VAL A 45 -6.51 -15.78 14.57
N LEU A 46 -6.23 -14.66 13.91
CA LEU A 46 -7.21 -13.98 13.06
C LEU A 46 -7.63 -14.87 11.87
N LEU A 47 -6.69 -15.59 11.24
CA LEU A 47 -6.98 -16.53 10.16
C LEU A 47 -7.88 -17.70 10.60
N MET A 48 -7.77 -18.14 11.85
CA MET A 48 -8.54 -19.28 12.37
C MET A 48 -9.87 -18.88 13.00
N MET A 49 -9.95 -17.72 13.66
CA MET A 49 -11.12 -17.35 14.46
C MET A 49 -12.14 -16.49 13.71
N LEU A 50 -11.73 -15.73 12.69
CA LEU A 50 -12.66 -14.91 11.92
C LEU A 50 -13.38 -15.72 10.85
N ARG A 51 -14.59 -15.29 10.52
CA ARG A 51 -15.38 -15.87 9.43
C ARG A 51 -14.91 -15.32 8.09
N GLU A 52 -14.90 -16.17 7.06
CA GLU A 52 -14.71 -15.76 5.66
C GLU A 52 -15.66 -14.59 5.28
N PRO A 53 -15.17 -13.52 4.61
CA PRO A 53 -13.80 -13.32 4.10
C PRO A 53 -12.84 -12.59 5.06
N TRP A 54 -13.25 -12.32 6.31
CA TRP A 54 -12.52 -11.45 7.23
C TRP A 54 -11.24 -12.07 7.78
N ASN A 55 -11.15 -13.39 7.79
CA ASN A 55 -9.99 -14.14 8.25
C ASN A 55 -8.71 -13.81 7.46
N PHE A 56 -8.78 -13.61 6.15
CA PHE A 56 -7.63 -13.22 5.34
C PHE A 56 -7.57 -11.71 5.09
N ARG A 57 -8.71 -11.02 4.92
CA ARG A 57 -8.75 -9.58 4.65
C ARG A 57 -8.19 -8.76 5.80
N LEU A 58 -8.60 -9.03 7.04
CA LEU A 58 -8.19 -8.20 8.18
C LEU A 58 -6.68 -8.29 8.43
N PRO A 59 -6.05 -9.48 8.52
CA PRO A 59 -4.60 -9.57 8.64
C PRO A 59 -3.86 -8.90 7.48
N LEU A 60 -4.34 -9.07 6.25
CA LEU A 60 -3.74 -8.44 5.07
C LEU A 60 -3.73 -6.92 5.20
N TYR A 61 -4.88 -6.31 5.50
CA TYR A 61 -4.97 -4.85 5.66
C TYR A 61 -4.20 -4.33 6.89
N CYS A 62 -4.09 -5.11 7.98
CA CYS A 62 -3.25 -4.76 9.11
C CYS A 62 -1.75 -4.75 8.75
N VAL A 63 -1.29 -5.72 7.96
CA VAL A 63 0.10 -5.74 7.45
C VAL A 63 0.33 -4.53 6.53
N ILE A 64 -0.58 -4.27 5.60
CA ILE A 64 -0.49 -3.12 4.68
C ILE A 64 -0.51 -1.80 5.46
N LEU A 65 -1.38 -1.64 6.47
CA LEU A 65 -1.41 -0.47 7.34
C LEU A 65 -0.07 -0.29 8.05
N THR A 66 0.47 -1.35 8.65
CA THR A 66 1.75 -1.32 9.35
C THR A 66 2.88 -0.89 8.42
N TRP A 67 2.96 -1.50 7.23
CA TRP A 67 3.94 -1.10 6.22
C TRP A 67 3.72 0.30 5.67
N THR A 68 2.49 0.76 5.56
CA THR A 68 2.17 2.12 5.10
C THR A 68 2.57 3.16 6.14
N ILE A 69 2.37 2.88 7.43
CA ILE A 69 2.86 3.74 8.52
C ILE A 69 4.39 3.78 8.51
N LEU A 70 5.05 2.62 8.37
CA LEU A 70 6.51 2.55 8.36
C LEU A 70 7.12 3.14 7.09
N ARG A 71 6.42 3.00 5.95
CA ARG A 71 6.85 3.42 4.61
C ARG A 71 5.62 3.82 3.78
N PRO A 72 5.19 5.09 3.83
CA PRO A 72 3.99 5.56 3.11
C PRO A 72 4.01 5.30 1.60
N ARG A 73 5.21 5.18 1.01
CA ARG A 73 5.44 4.78 -0.38
C ARG A 73 4.81 3.42 -0.75
N VAL A 74 4.65 2.51 0.20
CA VAL A 74 4.09 1.18 -0.06
C VAL A 74 2.66 1.30 -0.56
N ALA A 75 1.83 2.15 0.06
CA ALA A 75 0.46 2.37 -0.41
C ALA A 75 0.45 2.87 -1.85
N LEU A 76 1.32 3.84 -2.19
CA LEU A 76 1.46 4.35 -3.55
C LEU A 76 1.84 3.24 -4.55
N TYR A 77 2.75 2.33 -4.19
CA TYR A 77 3.16 1.23 -5.06
C TYR A 77 2.12 0.12 -5.19
N LEU A 78 1.19 -0.01 -4.24
CA LEU A 78 0.09 -0.96 -4.32
C LEU A 78 -1.09 -0.43 -5.15
N MET A 79 -1.25 0.91 -5.25
CA MET A 79 -2.33 1.54 -6.02
C MET A 79 -2.47 1.06 -7.47
N PRO A 80 -1.38 0.90 -8.26
CA PRO A 80 -1.48 0.40 -9.64
C PRO A 80 -2.21 -0.92 -9.79
N PHE A 81 -2.16 -1.80 -8.78
CA PHE A 81 -2.89 -3.06 -8.76
C PHE A 81 -4.26 -2.91 -8.12
N ALA A 82 -4.37 -2.15 -7.03
CA ALA A 82 -5.63 -1.98 -6.32
C ALA A 82 -6.71 -1.27 -7.15
N VAL A 83 -6.34 -0.35 -8.04
CA VAL A 83 -7.29 0.35 -8.91
C VAL A 83 -7.97 -0.60 -9.90
N PRO A 84 -7.26 -1.32 -10.79
CA PRO A 84 -7.91 -2.22 -11.73
C PRO A 84 -8.56 -3.41 -11.02
N TRP A 85 -7.92 -4.01 -10.02
CA TRP A 85 -8.44 -5.22 -9.36
C TRP A 85 -9.44 -4.95 -8.22
N GLY A 86 -9.68 -3.68 -7.88
CA GLY A 86 -10.47 -3.28 -6.70
C GLY A 86 -11.93 -3.73 -6.72
N SER A 87 -12.53 -3.97 -7.89
CA SER A 87 -13.91 -4.47 -7.99
C SER A 87 -14.09 -5.88 -7.43
N LEU A 88 -13.00 -6.67 -7.36
CA LEU A 88 -13.05 -8.01 -6.76
C LEU A 88 -13.05 -7.97 -5.23
N ASP A 89 -12.64 -6.85 -4.64
CA ASP A 89 -12.47 -6.71 -3.20
C ASP A 89 -13.28 -5.52 -2.67
N ILE A 90 -14.60 -5.69 -2.73
CA ILE A 90 -15.56 -4.73 -2.18
C ILE A 90 -15.88 -5.12 -0.73
N ILE A 91 -15.85 -4.11 0.15
CA ILE A 91 -16.22 -4.20 1.55
C ILE A 91 -17.32 -3.18 1.81
N ASP A 92 -18.47 -3.67 2.27
CA ASP A 92 -19.61 -2.82 2.63
C ASP A 92 -19.48 -2.39 4.09
N VAL A 93 -19.17 -1.12 4.31
CA VAL A 93 -19.06 -0.53 5.65
C VAL A 93 -20.08 0.59 5.78
N ALA A 94 -21.07 0.42 6.66
CA ALA A 94 -22.11 1.42 6.93
C ALA A 94 -22.82 1.95 5.66
N GLY A 95 -23.04 1.08 4.65
CA GLY A 95 -23.67 1.44 3.38
C GLY A 95 -22.72 2.07 2.35
N LEU A 96 -21.42 2.18 2.65
CA LEU A 96 -20.38 2.57 1.70
C LEU A 96 -19.72 1.32 1.11
N HIS A 97 -19.68 1.25 -0.22
CA HIS A 97 -18.94 0.24 -0.95
C HIS A 97 -17.49 0.69 -1.09
N LEU A 98 -16.61 0.19 -0.24
CA LEU A 98 -15.18 0.53 -0.26
C LEU A 98 -14.41 -0.57 -0.99
N ASN A 99 -13.61 -0.19 -1.97
CA ASN A 99 -12.67 -1.08 -2.64
C ASN A 99 -11.26 -0.98 -2.03
N SER A 100 -10.33 -1.85 -2.47
CA SER A 100 -8.95 -1.83 -1.99
C SER A 100 -8.21 -0.51 -2.25
N ALA A 101 -8.49 0.17 -3.36
CA ALA A 101 -7.89 1.46 -3.67
C ALA A 101 -8.36 2.56 -2.71
N ASP A 102 -9.66 2.62 -2.41
CA ASP A 102 -10.23 3.55 -1.43
C ASP A 102 -9.57 3.35 -0.07
N ILE A 103 -9.44 2.10 0.36
CA ILE A 103 -8.79 1.73 1.62
C ILE A 103 -7.32 2.18 1.61
N LEU A 104 -6.57 1.90 0.54
CA LEU A 104 -5.17 2.33 0.43
C LEU A 104 -4.99 3.86 0.48
N VAL A 105 -5.90 4.63 -0.11
CA VAL A 105 -5.89 6.10 -0.01
C VAL A 105 -6.09 6.55 1.43
N VAL A 106 -7.04 5.95 2.14
CA VAL A 106 -7.27 6.23 3.57
C VAL A 106 -6.04 5.86 4.41
N LEU A 107 -5.46 4.68 4.19
CA LEU A 107 -4.25 4.24 4.88
C LEU A 107 -3.07 5.18 4.62
N LEU A 108 -2.91 5.64 3.38
CA LEU A 108 -1.89 6.62 2.99
C LEU A 108 -2.12 7.95 3.72
N GLY A 109 -3.36 8.44 3.78
CA GLY A 109 -3.73 9.65 4.49
C GLY A 109 -3.45 9.56 6.00
N ILE A 110 -3.81 8.44 6.63
CA ILE A 110 -3.53 8.17 8.04
C ILE A 110 -2.01 8.13 8.28
N GLY A 111 -1.26 7.39 7.47
CA GLY A 111 0.20 7.32 7.58
C GLY A 111 0.86 8.70 7.42
N TRP A 112 0.35 9.50 6.48
CA TRP A 112 0.78 10.88 6.29
C TRP A 112 0.46 11.79 7.50
N LEU A 113 -0.72 11.66 8.11
CA LEU A 113 -1.08 12.42 9.33
C LEU A 113 -0.21 12.00 10.52
N LEU A 114 -0.01 10.70 10.74
CA LEU A 114 0.82 10.17 11.82
C LEU A 114 2.27 10.62 11.72
N SER A 115 2.78 10.85 10.50
CA SER A 115 4.14 11.34 10.31
C SER A 115 4.40 12.72 10.93
N PHE A 116 3.37 13.57 11.14
CA PHE A 116 3.54 14.84 11.86
C PHE A 116 3.83 14.61 13.35
N GLY A 117 3.11 13.69 13.99
CA GLY A 117 3.30 13.36 15.41
C GLY A 117 4.61 12.63 15.67
N LEU A 118 4.96 11.68 14.79
CA LEU A 118 6.20 10.91 14.89
C LEU A 118 7.46 11.77 14.70
N ARG A 119 7.39 12.81 13.85
CA ARG A 119 8.49 13.78 13.66
C ARG A 119 8.79 14.58 14.94
N SER A 120 7.79 14.79 15.79
CA SER A 120 7.95 15.52 17.05
C SER A 120 8.60 14.67 18.15
N ALA A 121 8.57 13.33 18.04
CA ALA A 121 9.02 12.41 19.09
C ALA A 121 10.46 11.92 18.91
N VAL A 122 10.98 11.92 17.68
CA VAL A 122 12.34 11.44 17.37
C VAL A 122 13.24 12.66 17.18
N SER A 123 14.24 12.80 18.05
CA SER A 123 15.25 13.86 17.92
C SER A 123 16.02 13.70 16.60
N ASP A 124 16.20 14.80 15.87
CA ASP A 124 16.87 14.89 14.56
C ASP A 124 18.29 14.27 14.54
N ARG A 125 18.88 13.96 15.70
CA ARG A 125 20.22 13.37 15.81
C ARG A 125 20.29 11.86 15.62
N ASP A 126 19.21 11.10 15.85
CA ASP A 126 19.23 9.64 15.73
C ASP A 126 18.89 9.13 14.32
N TRP A 127 18.33 9.99 13.46
CA TRP A 127 17.82 9.58 12.15
C TRP A 127 18.93 9.25 11.14
N ASP A 128 20.06 9.96 11.20
CA ASP A 128 21.20 9.78 10.30
C ASP A 128 22.02 8.51 10.61
N THR A 129 22.04 8.07 11.87
CA THR A 129 22.87 6.94 12.32
C THR A 129 22.31 5.56 11.93
N TYR A 130 20.99 5.44 11.74
CA TYR A 130 20.32 4.19 11.38
C TYR A 130 19.95 4.07 9.89
N GLY A 131 20.41 4.98 9.03
CA GLY A 131 20.26 4.87 7.57
C GLY A 131 18.81 4.93 7.06
N ALA A 132 17.85 5.33 7.89
CA ALA A 132 16.42 5.22 7.58
C ALA A 132 15.90 6.42 6.77
N ARG A 133 16.47 6.69 5.59
CA ARG A 133 15.94 7.63 4.58
C ARG A 133 14.67 7.14 3.90
N SER A 134 13.80 6.45 4.63
CA SER A 134 12.61 5.80 4.07
C SER A 134 11.47 5.66 5.08
N GLY A 135 11.55 6.31 6.24
CA GLY A 135 10.51 6.30 7.26
C GLY A 135 9.33 7.24 6.96
N PRO A 136 8.33 7.33 7.86
CA PRO A 136 7.16 8.19 7.68
C PRO A 136 7.51 9.68 7.57
N GLY A 137 8.60 10.12 8.21
CA GLY A 137 9.09 11.51 8.11
C GLY A 137 9.79 11.85 6.79
N ASP A 138 10.06 10.87 5.93
CA ASP A 138 10.81 11.02 4.67
C ASP A 138 9.95 11.60 3.54
N ARG A 139 9.35 12.76 3.82
CA ARG A 139 8.50 13.54 2.92
C ARG A 139 9.04 14.95 2.79
N GLU A 140 8.90 15.51 1.60
CA GLU A 140 9.23 16.90 1.31
C GLU A 140 7.97 17.73 1.08
N ALA A 141 8.15 19.04 0.82
CA ALA A 141 7.06 19.87 0.36
C ALA A 141 6.50 19.31 -0.97
N SER A 142 5.17 19.33 -1.11
CA SER A 142 4.50 18.94 -2.36
C SER A 142 5.00 19.81 -3.51
N ASN A 143 5.49 19.17 -4.58
CA ASN A 143 5.96 19.83 -5.79
C ASN A 143 4.98 19.62 -6.97
N VAL A 144 3.69 19.54 -6.67
CA VAL A 144 2.66 19.47 -7.72
C VAL A 144 2.64 20.79 -8.49
N PRO A 145 2.71 20.76 -9.84
CA PRO A 145 2.62 21.97 -10.63
C PRO A 145 1.33 22.74 -10.35
N ARG A 146 1.43 24.04 -10.10
CA ARG A 146 0.30 24.88 -9.66
C ARG A 146 -0.87 24.83 -10.65
N TYR A 147 -0.59 24.82 -11.96
CA TYR A 147 -1.63 24.74 -12.99
C TYR A 147 -2.44 23.45 -12.89
N LEU A 148 -1.81 22.31 -12.57
CA LEU A 148 -2.50 21.03 -12.40
C LEU A 148 -3.38 21.05 -11.15
N LEU A 149 -2.87 21.62 -10.06
CA LEU A 149 -3.64 21.81 -8.83
C LEU A 149 -4.87 22.70 -9.09
N PHE A 150 -4.70 23.84 -9.76
CA PHE A 150 -5.81 24.72 -10.12
C PHE A 150 -6.82 24.04 -11.03
N ALA A 151 -6.37 23.28 -12.04
CA ALA A 151 -7.26 22.55 -12.93
C ALA A 151 -8.10 21.51 -12.17
N LEU A 152 -7.49 20.78 -11.23
CA LEU A 152 -8.21 19.81 -10.40
C LEU A 152 -9.19 20.46 -9.43
N LEU A 153 -8.81 21.57 -8.80
CA LEU A 153 -9.72 22.31 -7.93
C LEU A 153 -10.88 22.93 -8.72
N ALA A 154 -10.62 23.43 -9.93
CA ALA A 154 -11.65 23.92 -10.83
C ALA A 154 -12.60 22.79 -11.27
N LEU A 155 -12.07 21.60 -11.59
CA LEU A 155 -12.86 20.41 -11.91
C LEU A 155 -13.75 20.02 -10.71
N LEU A 156 -13.18 19.89 -9.52
CA LEU A 156 -13.95 19.57 -8.30
C LEU A 156 -15.02 20.63 -8.02
N GLY A 157 -14.69 21.91 -8.17
CA GLY A 157 -15.66 23.00 -8.05
C GLY A 157 -16.79 22.90 -9.07
N ALA A 158 -16.46 22.62 -10.33
CA ALA A 158 -17.46 22.42 -11.39
C ALA A 158 -18.36 21.21 -11.10
N MET A 159 -17.79 20.11 -10.61
CA MET A 159 -18.57 18.92 -10.21
C MET A 159 -19.54 19.25 -9.08
N LEU A 160 -19.09 19.93 -8.02
CA LEU A 160 -19.93 20.34 -6.89
C LEU A 160 -21.07 21.30 -7.32
N LEU A 161 -20.80 22.19 -8.27
CA LEU A 161 -21.83 23.06 -8.84
C LEU A 161 -22.81 22.25 -9.71
N SER A 162 -22.31 21.34 -10.54
CA SER A 162 -23.11 20.46 -11.40
C SER A 162 -23.99 19.49 -10.63
N MET A 163 -23.61 19.12 -9.41
CA MET A 163 -24.41 18.25 -8.54
C MET A 163 -25.83 18.79 -8.30
N ARG A 164 -26.01 20.11 -8.33
CA ARG A 164 -27.33 20.74 -8.15
C ARG A 164 -28.35 20.35 -9.22
N ALA A 165 -27.88 19.98 -10.41
CA ALA A 165 -28.70 19.53 -11.52
C ALA A 165 -28.59 18.00 -11.75
N SER A 166 -28.01 17.25 -10.81
CA SER A 166 -27.78 15.82 -10.98
C SER A 166 -29.05 15.00 -10.72
N ILE A 167 -29.26 13.98 -11.56
CA ILE A 167 -30.36 13.01 -11.41
C ILE A 167 -30.14 12.12 -10.17
N SER A 168 -28.87 11.84 -9.84
CA SER A 168 -28.48 11.01 -8.69
C SER A 168 -27.34 11.68 -7.92
N ILE A 169 -27.69 12.24 -6.76
CA ILE A 169 -26.71 12.86 -5.84
C ILE A 169 -25.73 11.80 -5.33
N SER A 170 -26.20 10.59 -5.02
CA SER A 170 -25.35 9.50 -4.56
C SER A 170 -24.27 9.13 -5.58
N SER A 171 -24.64 8.99 -6.86
CA SER A 171 -23.67 8.71 -7.93
C SER A 171 -22.69 9.86 -8.13
N SER A 172 -23.16 11.10 -7.99
CA SER A 172 -22.31 12.29 -8.10
C SER A 172 -21.32 12.40 -6.94
N LEU A 173 -21.74 12.10 -5.71
CA LEU A 173 -20.85 12.03 -4.55
C LEU A 173 -19.76 10.98 -4.71
N LYS A 174 -20.11 9.80 -5.25
CA LYS A 174 -19.12 8.76 -5.56
C LYS A 174 -18.08 9.26 -6.55
N GLU A 175 -18.51 9.97 -7.59
CA GLU A 175 -17.57 10.53 -8.57
C GLU A 175 -16.68 11.61 -7.94
N VAL A 176 -17.25 12.53 -7.15
CA VAL A 176 -16.47 13.54 -6.40
C VAL A 176 -15.46 12.88 -5.45
N SER A 177 -15.81 11.77 -4.79
CA SER A 177 -14.90 11.01 -3.93
C SER A 177 -13.67 10.53 -4.70
N LYS A 178 -13.84 9.94 -5.88
CA LYS A 178 -12.73 9.46 -6.71
C LYS A 178 -11.77 10.58 -7.10
N TRP A 179 -12.31 11.75 -7.46
CA TRP A 179 -11.48 12.91 -7.82
C TRP A 179 -10.78 13.52 -6.60
N LEU A 180 -11.40 13.44 -5.42
CA LEU A 180 -10.76 13.82 -4.16
C LEU A 180 -9.64 12.85 -3.78
N GLU A 181 -9.85 11.55 -3.91
CA GLU A 181 -8.83 10.52 -3.71
C GLU A 181 -7.66 10.71 -4.67
N PHE A 182 -7.94 11.00 -5.95
CA PHE A 182 -6.91 11.35 -6.93
C PHE A 182 -6.11 12.59 -6.52
N LEU A 183 -6.79 13.64 -6.03
CA LEU A 183 -6.12 14.84 -5.50
C LEU A 183 -5.21 14.50 -4.29
N VAL A 184 -5.68 13.65 -3.37
CA VAL A 184 -4.89 13.17 -2.23
C VAL A 184 -3.66 12.42 -2.71
N LEU A 185 -3.81 11.51 -3.68
CA LEU A 185 -2.68 10.75 -4.27
C LEU A 185 -1.67 11.66 -4.95
N LEU A 186 -2.12 12.70 -5.66
CA LEU A 186 -1.20 13.66 -6.28
C LEU A 186 -0.43 14.47 -5.23
N LEU A 187 -1.14 15.04 -4.25
CA LEU A 187 -0.54 15.89 -3.23
C LEU A 187 0.43 15.10 -2.35
N ILE A 188 0.02 13.92 -1.86
CA ILE A 188 0.84 13.08 -0.99
C ILE A 188 1.91 12.34 -1.82
N GLY A 189 1.55 11.82 -2.99
CA GLY A 189 2.46 11.10 -3.87
C GLY A 189 3.67 11.92 -4.28
N SER A 190 3.46 13.21 -4.60
CA SER A 190 4.55 14.14 -4.93
C SER A 190 5.55 14.36 -3.78
N GLN A 191 5.13 14.16 -2.53
CA GLN A 191 6.01 14.34 -1.37
C GLN A 191 6.92 13.12 -1.15
N TYR A 192 6.46 11.93 -1.57
CA TYR A 192 7.16 10.66 -1.30
C TYR A 192 7.89 10.08 -2.52
N LEU A 193 7.40 10.30 -3.75
CA LEU A 193 7.99 9.79 -5.00
C LEU A 193 8.91 10.85 -5.63
N ARG A 194 10.17 10.88 -5.19
CA ARG A 194 11.11 11.96 -5.53
C ARG A 194 12.20 11.53 -6.51
N THR A 195 12.66 10.29 -6.38
CA THR A 195 13.82 9.81 -7.15
C THR A 195 13.39 9.19 -8.46
N ARG A 196 14.25 9.31 -9.49
CA ARG A 196 14.06 8.63 -10.78
C ARG A 196 13.80 7.13 -10.59
N LYS A 197 14.48 6.47 -9.65
CA LYS A 197 14.26 5.06 -9.32
C LYS A 197 12.83 4.79 -8.84
N GLN A 198 12.30 5.61 -7.92
CA GLN A 198 10.94 5.46 -7.39
C GLN A 198 9.87 5.67 -8.48
N ILE A 199 10.09 6.65 -9.36
CA ILE A 199 9.19 6.91 -10.50
C ILE A 199 9.23 5.72 -11.47
N TRP A 200 10.41 5.21 -11.81
CA TRP A 200 10.53 4.01 -12.65
C TRP A 200 9.90 2.77 -12.00
N THR A 201 10.04 2.61 -10.68
CA THR A 201 9.33 1.54 -9.96
C THR A 201 7.83 1.68 -10.13
N MET A 202 7.28 2.89 -9.99
CA MET A 202 5.84 3.13 -10.21
C MET A 202 5.42 2.80 -11.65
N ILE A 203 6.18 3.25 -12.64
CA ILE A 203 5.92 2.98 -14.06
C ILE A 203 5.90 1.47 -14.32
N VAL A 204 6.90 0.73 -13.84
CA VAL A 204 6.95 -0.73 -13.97
C VAL A 204 5.74 -1.38 -13.31
N LEU A 205 5.32 -0.94 -12.13
CA LEU A 205 4.14 -1.48 -11.45
C LEU A 205 2.84 -1.19 -12.22
N VAL A 206 2.71 0.00 -12.82
CA VAL A 206 1.58 0.35 -13.70
C VAL A 206 1.57 -0.53 -14.96
N CYS A 207 2.72 -0.72 -15.60
CA CYS A 207 2.84 -1.62 -16.76
C CYS A 207 2.51 -3.07 -16.38
N LEU A 208 3.01 -3.56 -15.25
CA LEU A 208 2.70 -4.90 -14.76
C LEU A 208 1.20 -5.07 -14.46
N ALA A 209 0.57 -4.08 -13.82
CA ALA A 209 -0.87 -4.09 -13.59
C ALA A 209 -1.65 -4.12 -14.93
N GLY A 210 -1.24 -3.31 -15.90
CA GLY A 210 -1.76 -3.34 -17.27
C GLY A 210 -1.63 -4.71 -17.93
N ILE A 211 -0.46 -5.35 -17.82
CA ILE A 211 -0.22 -6.70 -18.35
C ILE A 211 -1.14 -7.73 -17.68
N THR A 212 -1.32 -7.67 -16.37
CA THR A 212 -2.23 -8.60 -15.67
C THR A 212 -3.69 -8.44 -16.13
N GLN A 213 -4.13 -7.21 -16.39
CA GLN A 213 -5.47 -6.91 -16.92
C GLN A 213 -5.61 -7.33 -18.39
N ALA A 214 -4.58 -7.12 -19.21
CA ALA A 214 -4.56 -7.59 -20.59
C ALA A 214 -4.61 -9.12 -20.67
N PHE A 215 -3.88 -9.81 -19.79
CA PHE A 215 -3.92 -11.26 -19.68
C PHE A 215 -5.32 -11.75 -19.27
N LEU A 216 -5.96 -11.12 -18.28
CA LEU A 216 -7.35 -11.40 -17.93
C LEU A 216 -8.30 -11.17 -19.11
N GLY A 217 -8.14 -10.07 -19.84
CA GLY A 217 -8.91 -9.80 -21.06
C GLY A 217 -8.72 -10.89 -22.12
N TYR A 218 -7.49 -11.36 -22.34
CA TYR A 218 -7.23 -12.47 -23.25
C TYR A 218 -7.94 -13.76 -22.83
N LEU A 219 -7.90 -14.09 -21.53
CA LEU A 219 -8.66 -15.23 -21.00
C LEU A 219 -10.17 -15.04 -21.19
N GLN A 220 -10.70 -13.83 -20.97
CA GLN A 220 -12.11 -13.53 -21.20
C GLN A 220 -12.50 -13.76 -22.66
N ALA A 221 -11.68 -13.30 -23.62
CA ALA A 221 -11.93 -13.52 -25.04
C ALA A 221 -11.81 -15.00 -25.44
N PHE A 222 -10.82 -15.72 -24.93
CA PHE A 222 -10.56 -17.12 -25.32
C PHE A 222 -11.63 -18.09 -24.79
N PHE A 223 -12.17 -17.82 -23.61
CA PHE A 223 -13.15 -18.67 -22.93
C PHE A 223 -14.59 -18.11 -22.98
N ASP A 224 -14.83 -17.04 -23.74
CA ASP A 224 -16.11 -16.31 -23.79
C ASP A 224 -16.67 -15.96 -22.41
N LEU A 225 -15.78 -15.55 -21.48
CA LEU A 225 -16.14 -15.20 -20.11
C LEU A 225 -16.68 -13.77 -20.07
N GLY A 226 -17.98 -13.62 -20.32
CA GLY A 226 -18.64 -12.34 -20.16
C GLY A 226 -20.13 -12.35 -20.44
N PRO A 227 -20.82 -11.24 -20.14
CA PRO A 227 -22.22 -11.07 -20.49
C PRO A 227 -22.43 -11.14 -22.01
N GLN A 228 -23.49 -11.81 -22.45
CA GLN A 228 -23.87 -11.90 -23.87
C GLN A 228 -24.09 -10.51 -24.51
N THR A 229 -24.51 -9.53 -23.71
CA THR A 229 -24.66 -8.13 -24.12
C THR A 229 -23.35 -7.45 -24.55
N PHE A 230 -22.19 -8.02 -24.22
CA PHE A 230 -20.88 -7.50 -24.64
C PHE A 230 -20.37 -8.14 -25.94
N ILE A 231 -21.07 -9.12 -26.48
CA ILE A 231 -20.72 -9.72 -27.77
C ILE A 231 -21.07 -8.73 -28.89
N ARG A 232 -20.11 -8.44 -29.76
CA ARG A 232 -20.33 -7.68 -30.98
C ARG A 232 -19.94 -8.53 -32.17
N ASP A 233 -20.90 -8.77 -33.05
CA ASP A 233 -20.82 -9.66 -34.20
C ASP A 233 -20.51 -11.11 -33.78
N THR A 234 -19.22 -11.44 -33.60
CA THR A 234 -18.77 -12.78 -33.21
C THR A 234 -17.69 -12.77 -32.12
N SER A 235 -17.35 -11.60 -31.58
CA SER A 235 -16.29 -11.47 -30.57
C SER A 235 -16.82 -10.85 -29.29
N LEU A 236 -16.43 -11.42 -28.15
CA LEU A 236 -16.66 -10.80 -26.85
C LEU A 236 -15.84 -9.52 -26.74
N ARG A 237 -16.49 -8.42 -26.36
CA ARG A 237 -15.79 -7.20 -25.91
C ARG A 237 -15.34 -7.40 -24.48
N VAL A 238 -14.06 -7.69 -24.33
CA VAL A 238 -13.38 -7.89 -23.04
C VAL A 238 -13.51 -6.66 -22.14
N TYR A 239 -13.61 -6.88 -20.84
CA TYR A 239 -13.88 -5.82 -19.85
C TYR A 239 -13.01 -5.91 -18.60
N GLY A 240 -12.12 -6.90 -18.51
CA GLY A 240 -11.27 -7.14 -17.35
C GLY A 240 -12.10 -7.18 -16.08
N THR A 241 -11.71 -6.40 -15.09
CA THR A 241 -12.43 -6.21 -13.82
C THR A 241 -13.21 -4.89 -13.76
N PHE A 242 -13.34 -4.15 -14.87
CA PHE A 242 -13.96 -2.81 -14.89
C PHE A 242 -15.48 -2.81 -15.12
N ASP A 243 -16.10 -3.99 -15.17
CA ASP A 243 -17.52 -4.25 -15.45
C ASP A 243 -18.04 -3.70 -16.80
N GLN A 244 -17.19 -3.02 -17.58
CA GLN A 244 -17.54 -2.38 -18.84
C GLN A 244 -16.35 -2.41 -19.83
N PRO A 245 -16.59 -2.69 -21.12
CA PRO A 245 -15.50 -2.75 -22.11
C PRO A 245 -14.80 -1.40 -22.38
N ASN A 246 -15.54 -0.28 -22.29
CA ASN A 246 -14.98 1.04 -22.62
C ASN A 246 -13.96 1.53 -21.57
N PRO A 247 -14.26 1.52 -20.24
CA PRO A 247 -13.28 1.82 -19.21
C PRO A 247 -12.07 0.89 -19.26
N PHE A 248 -12.27 -0.41 -19.53
CA PHE A 248 -11.17 -1.37 -19.67
C PHE A 248 -10.20 -0.99 -20.80
N ALA A 249 -10.72 -0.70 -21.99
CA ALA A 249 -9.90 -0.26 -23.13
C ALA A 249 -9.18 1.06 -22.82
N GLY A 250 -9.87 2.00 -22.18
CA GLY A 250 -9.28 3.26 -21.72
C GLY A 250 -8.13 3.05 -20.74
N TYR A 251 -8.29 2.14 -19.77
CA TYR A 251 -7.24 1.79 -18.82
C TYR A 251 -6.01 1.18 -19.51
N LEU A 252 -6.19 0.20 -20.41
CA LEU A 252 -5.06 -0.44 -21.11
C LEU A 252 -4.24 0.53 -21.97
N ASN A 253 -4.86 1.57 -22.51
CA ASN A 253 -4.14 2.60 -23.26
C ASN A 253 -3.18 3.43 -22.38
N MET A 254 -3.44 3.54 -21.07
CA MET A 254 -2.59 4.36 -20.19
C MET A 254 -1.19 3.74 -19.98
N PRO A 255 -1.03 2.48 -19.53
CA PRO A 255 0.29 1.86 -19.43
C PRO A 255 1.02 1.77 -20.78
N LEU A 256 0.27 1.58 -21.88
CA LEU A 256 0.85 1.53 -23.23
C LEU A 256 1.44 2.88 -23.67
N SER A 257 0.81 3.99 -23.30
CA SER A 257 1.29 5.33 -23.65
C SER A 257 2.51 5.77 -22.82
N ILE A 258 2.75 5.10 -21.69
CA ILE A 258 3.85 5.39 -20.77
C ILE A 258 5.11 4.56 -21.12
N ALA A 259 4.92 3.38 -21.73
CA ALA A 259 5.98 2.44 -22.11
C ALA A 259 6.64 2.81 -23.45
#